data_AF-X0VWS4-F1
#
_entry.id   AF-X0VWS4-F1
#
_cell.length_a   1.000
_cell.length_b   1.000
_cell.length_c   1.000
_cell.angle_alpha   90.00
_cell.angle_beta   90.00
_cell.angle_gamma   90.00
#
_symmetry.space_group_name_H-M   'P 1'
#
loop_
_entity.id
_entity.type
_entity.pdbx_description
1 polymer ?
#
loop_
_entity_poly.entity_id
_entity_poly.type
_entity_poly.pdbx_seq_one_letter_code
_entity_poly.pdbx_strand_id
1 'polypeptide(L)'
;VIFFSKDGLLTITGGKLTAFRNMAEDLLKEIAAKGVFPNIIRNKNFSKQPYKISLDKKDWIESLKNSKIQVDIDVSDHLYQQYGKGALNILEIIQEDKTLKEKIIEENNFIKAEIIYCLRNELTPHLIDIFCRRTEMSLWISHEKSLDAAEIIATIMASEYSWDTERKTDEINTYLKYIKKSVSFL
;
A
#
# COMPACT_ATOMS: atom_id res chain seq x y z
N VAL A 1 -20.37 6.56 16.31
CA VAL A 1 -20.92 6.21 17.64
C VAL A 1 -19.89 5.35 18.35
N ILE A 2 -19.61 5.62 19.62
CA ILE A 2 -18.68 4.84 20.46
C ILE A 2 -19.44 4.45 21.73
N PHE A 3 -19.43 3.18 22.10
CA PHE A 3 -20.12 2.69 23.30
C PHE A 3 -19.54 1.38 23.81
N PHE A 4 -19.73 1.10 25.09
CA PHE A 4 -19.46 -0.19 25.70
C PHE A 4 -20.74 -1.03 25.77
N SER A 5 -20.60 -2.30 25.43
CA SER A 5 -21.60 -3.34 25.70
C SER A 5 -21.53 -3.82 27.15
N LYS A 6 -22.54 -4.58 27.60
CA LYS A 6 -22.64 -5.03 29.01
C LYS A 6 -21.53 -6.00 29.43
N ASP A 7 -20.98 -6.75 28.49
CA ASP A 7 -19.86 -7.68 28.62
C ASP A 7 -18.49 -7.00 28.47
N GLY A 8 -18.46 -5.67 28.27
CA GLY A 8 -17.23 -4.87 28.27
C GLY A 8 -16.59 -4.69 26.90
N LEU A 9 -17.20 -5.16 25.81
CA LEU A 9 -16.72 -4.88 24.45
C LEU A 9 -16.96 -3.41 24.07
N LEU A 10 -15.88 -2.70 23.76
CA LEU A 10 -15.90 -1.35 23.22
C LEU A 10 -16.10 -1.39 21.71
N THR A 11 -17.16 -0.75 21.23
CA THR A 11 -17.50 -0.69 19.80
C THR A 11 -17.38 0.72 19.28
N ILE A 12 -16.74 0.87 18.12
CA ILE A 12 -16.80 2.08 17.28
C ILE A 12 -17.49 1.74 15.98
N THR A 13 -18.54 2.49 15.64
CA THR A 13 -19.33 2.25 14.42
C THR A 13 -19.80 3.55 13.77
N GLY A 14 -20.11 3.45 12.47
CA GLY A 14 -20.40 4.57 11.58
C GLY A 14 -19.14 5.37 11.22
N GLY A 15 -19.33 6.64 10.92
CA GLY A 15 -18.24 7.53 10.52
C GLY A 15 -18.06 7.66 9.02
N LYS A 16 -17.14 8.55 8.64
CA LYS A 16 -16.68 8.77 7.27
C LYS A 16 -15.16 8.80 7.28
N LEU A 17 -14.54 8.48 6.15
CA LEU A 17 -13.08 8.50 6.04
C LEU A 17 -12.49 9.84 6.45
N THR A 18 -13.15 10.96 6.16
CA THR A 18 -12.68 12.31 6.56
C THR A 18 -12.67 12.55 8.08
N ALA A 19 -13.46 11.81 8.85
CA ALA A 19 -13.60 11.97 10.30
C ALA A 19 -12.77 10.95 11.11
N PHE A 20 -12.06 10.04 10.45
CA PHE A 20 -11.44 8.88 11.10
C PHE A 20 -10.47 9.26 12.24
N ARG A 21 -9.66 10.32 12.06
CA ARG A 21 -8.72 10.82 13.08
C ARG A 21 -9.45 11.31 14.33
N ASN A 22 -10.49 12.13 14.16
CA ASN A 22 -11.28 12.63 15.28
C ASN A 22 -12.01 11.49 15.99
N MET A 23 -12.57 10.56 15.23
CA MET A 23 -13.22 9.36 15.78
C MET A 23 -12.25 8.50 16.60
N ALA A 24 -11.00 8.32 16.14
CA ALA A 24 -9.97 7.64 16.91
C ALA A 24 -9.60 8.40 18.20
N GLU A 25 -9.60 9.74 18.18
CA GLU A 25 -9.40 10.53 19.39
C GLU A 25 -10.51 10.31 20.41
N ASP A 26 -11.76 10.31 19.97
CA ASP A 26 -12.92 10.11 20.84
C ASP A 26 -12.92 8.69 21.42
N LEU A 27 -12.53 7.68 20.65
CA LEU A 27 -12.38 6.32 21.12
C LEU A 27 -11.38 6.23 22.29
N LEU A 28 -10.23 6.90 22.15
CA LEU A 28 -9.21 6.91 23.20
C LEU A 28 -9.68 7.65 24.46
N LYS A 29 -10.53 8.67 24.34
CA LYS A 29 -11.12 9.34 25.52
C LYS A 29 -12.03 8.40 26.31
N GLU A 30 -12.85 7.60 25.62
CA GLU A 30 -13.72 6.62 26.26
C GLU A 30 -12.92 5.52 26.98
N ILE A 31 -11.84 5.04 26.35
CA ILE A 31 -10.91 4.09 26.97
C ILE A 31 -10.27 4.69 28.23
N ALA A 32 -9.80 5.93 28.16
CA ALA A 32 -9.17 6.61 29.28
C ALA A 32 -10.16 6.84 30.43
N ALA A 33 -11.39 7.25 30.13
CA ALA A 33 -12.44 7.46 31.14
C ALA A 33 -12.81 6.17 31.89
N LYS A 34 -12.70 5.00 31.22
CA LYS A 34 -12.92 3.69 31.84
C LYS A 34 -11.69 3.12 32.54
N GLY A 35 -10.52 3.76 32.42
CA GLY A 35 -9.29 3.29 33.04
C GLY A 35 -8.80 1.94 32.50
N VAL A 36 -9.17 1.58 31.25
CA VAL A 36 -8.76 0.29 30.64
C VAL A 36 -7.24 0.19 30.53
N PHE A 37 -6.57 1.31 30.25
CA PHE A 37 -5.12 1.42 30.20
C PHE A 37 -4.63 2.56 31.09
N PRO A 38 -4.43 2.33 32.40
CA PRO A 38 -4.14 3.39 33.37
C PRO A 38 -2.79 4.10 33.13
N ASN A 39 -1.86 3.44 32.43
CA ASN A 39 -0.51 3.97 32.17
C ASN A 39 -0.38 4.70 30.82
N ILE A 40 -1.46 4.79 30.04
CA ILE A 40 -1.41 5.44 28.73
C ILE A 40 -1.82 6.91 28.89
N ILE A 41 -0.83 7.79 28.79
CA ILE A 41 -1.01 9.24 28.83
C ILE A 41 -1.04 9.77 27.39
N ARG A 42 -2.02 10.61 27.06
CA ARG A 42 -2.19 11.17 25.72
C ARG A 42 -2.13 12.69 25.73
N ASN A 43 -1.33 13.25 24.82
CA ASN A 43 -1.36 14.68 24.53
C ASN A 43 -2.60 15.05 23.70
N LYS A 44 -3.29 16.13 24.08
CA LYS A 44 -4.44 16.65 23.33
C LYS A 44 -4.03 16.96 21.88
N ASN A 45 -4.88 16.60 20.91
CA ASN A 45 -4.63 16.78 19.47
C ASN A 45 -3.41 16.04 18.88
N PHE A 46 -2.83 15.06 19.57
CA PHE A 46 -1.66 14.33 19.03
C PHE A 46 -1.90 13.67 17.66
N SER A 47 -3.16 13.43 17.27
CA SER A 47 -3.47 12.88 15.95
C SER A 47 -3.19 13.86 14.79
N LYS A 48 -3.12 15.16 15.06
CA LYS A 48 -2.92 16.24 14.07
C LYS A 48 -1.45 16.44 13.71
N GLN A 49 -0.75 15.35 13.45
CA GLN A 49 0.63 15.36 12.95
C GLN A 49 0.65 14.89 11.48
N PRO A 50 1.64 15.33 10.68
CA PRO A 50 1.88 14.76 9.36
C PRO A 50 1.99 13.24 9.43
N TYR A 51 1.64 12.55 8.35
CA TYR A 51 1.86 11.11 8.30
C TYR A 51 3.37 10.84 8.27
N LYS A 52 3.80 9.71 8.83
CA LYS A 52 5.22 9.34 8.87
C LYS A 52 5.84 9.30 7.47
N ILE A 53 5.05 8.89 6.48
CA ILE A 53 5.42 8.76 5.08
C ILE A 53 5.52 10.11 4.34
N SER A 54 5.04 11.21 4.91
CA SER A 54 5.03 12.51 4.24
C SER A 54 6.45 12.96 3.91
N LEU A 55 6.66 13.39 2.66
CA LEU A 55 7.91 13.89 2.10
C LEU A 55 7.61 15.16 1.30
N ASP A 56 8.45 16.19 1.44
CA ASP A 56 8.30 17.41 0.65
C ASP A 56 8.85 17.21 -0.77
N LYS A 57 8.19 17.82 -1.78
CA LYS A 57 8.59 17.66 -3.19
C LYS A 57 10.02 18.12 -3.47
N LYS A 58 10.51 19.12 -2.73
CA LYS A 58 11.89 19.63 -2.88
C LYS A 58 12.91 18.56 -2.47
N ASP A 59 12.68 17.94 -1.31
CA ASP A 59 13.54 16.88 -0.77
C ASP A 59 13.53 15.64 -1.67
N TRP A 60 12.37 15.32 -2.26
CA TRP A 60 12.28 14.26 -3.27
C TRP A 60 13.16 14.53 -4.49
N ILE A 61 13.06 15.72 -5.08
CA ILE A 61 13.84 16.10 -6.27
C ILE A 61 15.34 16.06 -5.97
N GLU A 62 15.75 16.51 -4.79
CA GLU A 62 17.16 16.45 -4.35
C GLU A 62 17.63 15.00 -4.18
N SER A 63 16.83 14.16 -3.52
CA SER A 63 17.15 12.74 -3.31
C SER A 63 17.26 11.98 -4.62
N LEU A 64 16.35 12.24 -5.58
CA LEU A 64 16.39 11.63 -6.91
C LEU A 64 17.68 12.01 -7.66
N LYS A 65 18.07 13.30 -7.64
CA LYS A 65 19.33 13.75 -8.24
C LYS A 65 20.55 13.07 -7.60
N ASN A 66 20.56 12.96 -6.27
CA ASN A 66 21.64 12.33 -5.52
C ASN A 66 21.75 10.82 -5.79
N SER A 67 20.62 10.15 -6.03
CA SER A 67 20.58 8.71 -6.33
C SER A 67 21.25 8.35 -7.67
N LYS A 68 21.38 9.32 -8.59
CA LYS A 68 21.87 9.13 -9.97
C LYS A 68 21.08 8.09 -10.78
N ILE A 69 19.85 7.76 -10.34
CA ILE A 69 18.96 6.84 -11.04
C ILE A 69 18.20 7.64 -12.10
N GLN A 70 18.22 7.13 -13.33
CA GLN A 70 17.41 7.68 -14.41
C GLN A 70 16.13 6.86 -14.55
N VAL A 71 15.01 7.51 -14.22
CA VAL A 71 13.63 7.03 -14.43
C VAL A 71 12.86 8.07 -15.24
N ASP A 72 11.83 7.61 -15.94
CA ASP A 72 10.92 8.50 -16.66
C ASP A 72 10.25 9.48 -15.69
N ILE A 73 9.93 10.69 -16.16
CA ILE A 73 9.38 11.74 -15.31
C ILE A 73 8.04 11.34 -14.71
N ASP A 74 7.20 10.64 -15.48
CA ASP A 74 5.89 10.17 -15.05
C ASP A 74 6.01 9.07 -13.97
N VAL A 75 7.01 8.19 -14.09
CA VAL A 75 7.31 7.18 -13.06
C VAL A 75 7.83 7.86 -11.79
N SER A 76 8.73 8.84 -11.92
CA SER A 76 9.23 9.61 -10.77
C SER A 76 8.11 10.33 -10.03
N ASP A 77 7.22 11.01 -10.75
CA ASP A 77 6.09 11.72 -10.14
C ASP A 77 5.08 10.74 -9.51
N HIS A 78 4.82 9.58 -10.14
CA HIS A 78 4.01 8.50 -9.57
C HIS A 78 4.59 8.01 -8.23
N LEU A 79 5.88 7.67 -8.19
CA LEU A 79 6.53 7.15 -6.98
C LEU A 79 6.44 8.15 -5.82
N TYR A 80 6.69 9.44 -6.09
CA TYR A 80 6.57 10.49 -5.08
C TYR A 80 5.14 10.63 -4.56
N GLN A 81 4.15 10.67 -5.46
CA GLN A 81 2.75 10.87 -5.09
C GLN A 81 2.21 9.69 -4.28
N GLN A 82 2.56 8.47 -4.67
CA GLN A 82 2.02 7.26 -4.05
C GLN A 82 2.73 6.93 -2.73
N TYR A 83 4.06 7.00 -2.69
CA TYR A 83 4.84 6.43 -1.58
C TYR A 83 5.51 7.46 -0.68
N GLY A 84 5.59 8.74 -1.05
CA GLY A 84 6.27 9.77 -0.25
C GLY A 84 7.69 9.34 0.13
N LYS A 85 7.99 9.22 1.43
CA LYS A 85 9.28 8.71 1.92
C LYS A 85 9.57 7.27 1.50
N GLY A 86 8.56 6.44 1.29
CA GLY A 86 8.72 5.09 0.75
C GLY A 86 9.36 5.09 -0.64
N ALA A 87 9.20 6.17 -1.41
CA ALA A 87 9.85 6.32 -2.71
C ALA A 87 11.39 6.34 -2.59
N LEU A 88 11.94 6.80 -1.45
CA LEU A 88 13.39 6.76 -1.20
C LEU A 88 13.88 5.31 -1.09
N ASN A 89 13.15 4.46 -0.36
CA ASN A 89 13.47 3.03 -0.26
C ASN A 89 13.32 2.34 -1.63
N ILE A 90 12.38 2.76 -2.46
CA ILE A 90 12.23 2.24 -3.83
C ILE A 90 13.47 2.61 -4.68
N LEU A 91 14.02 3.82 -4.53
CA LEU A 91 15.28 4.17 -5.20
C LEU A 91 16.44 3.28 -4.73
N GLU A 92 16.53 2.97 -3.43
CA GLU A 92 17.54 2.03 -2.90
C GLU A 92 17.40 0.64 -3.53
N ILE A 93 16.17 0.11 -3.64
CA ILE A 93 15.90 -1.17 -4.31
C ILE A 93 16.35 -1.14 -5.78
N ILE A 94 16.14 -0.02 -6.50
CA ILE A 94 16.61 0.13 -7.88
C ILE A 94 18.15 0.21 -7.96
N GLN A 95 18.82 0.71 -6.92
CA GLN A 95 20.28 0.72 -6.86
C GLN A 95 20.85 -0.69 -6.70
N GLU A 96 20.17 -1.54 -5.92
CA GLU A 96 20.53 -2.96 -5.76
C GLU A 96 20.41 -3.73 -7.08
N ASP A 97 19.30 -3.55 -7.80
CA ASP A 97 19.08 -4.14 -9.12
C ASP A 97 18.40 -3.16 -10.07
N LYS A 98 19.18 -2.72 -11.07
CA LYS A 98 18.74 -1.75 -12.08
C LYS A 98 17.64 -2.28 -13.00
N THR A 99 17.44 -3.60 -13.09
CA THR A 99 16.36 -4.19 -13.88
C THR A 99 14.99 -3.94 -13.24
N LEU A 100 14.96 -3.66 -11.92
CA LEU A 100 13.72 -3.42 -11.19
C LEU A 100 13.06 -2.06 -11.50
N LYS A 101 13.75 -1.19 -12.25
CA LYS A 101 13.17 0.05 -12.77
C LYS A 101 12.21 -0.18 -13.94
N GLU A 102 12.21 -1.38 -14.52
CA GLU A 102 11.33 -1.72 -15.64
C GLU A 102 9.87 -1.69 -15.23
N LYS A 103 9.03 -1.25 -16.17
CA LYS A 103 7.58 -1.23 -16.00
C LYS A 103 7.02 -2.65 -15.97
N ILE A 104 5.91 -2.85 -15.24
CA ILE A 104 5.18 -4.12 -15.25
C ILE A 104 4.46 -4.30 -16.59
N ILE A 105 3.79 -3.25 -17.05
CA ILE A 105 3.14 -3.16 -18.37
C ILE A 105 3.47 -1.78 -18.94
N GLU A 106 3.80 -1.71 -20.23
CA GLU A 106 4.28 -0.49 -20.90
C GLU A 106 3.33 0.72 -20.78
N GLU A 107 2.02 0.47 -20.76
CA GLU A 107 0.97 1.51 -20.77
C GLU A 107 0.89 2.31 -19.47
N ASN A 108 1.46 1.79 -18.37
CA ASN A 108 1.31 2.37 -17.04
C ASN A 108 2.68 2.71 -16.42
N ASN A 109 2.68 3.45 -15.33
CA ASN A 109 3.90 3.91 -14.63
C ASN A 109 4.34 3.00 -13.48
N PHE A 110 3.75 1.81 -13.40
CA PHE A 110 4.04 0.84 -12.36
C PHE A 110 5.32 0.06 -12.66
N ILE A 111 6.20 -0.09 -11.68
CA ILE A 111 7.54 -0.70 -11.86
C ILE A 111 7.75 -1.89 -10.93
N LYS A 112 8.72 -2.75 -11.24
CA LYS A 112 9.02 -3.93 -10.41
C LYS A 112 9.51 -3.57 -9.01
N ALA A 113 10.26 -2.47 -8.87
CA ALA A 113 10.81 -2.04 -7.58
C ALA A 113 9.74 -1.65 -6.55
N GLU A 114 8.64 -1.00 -6.97
CA GLU A 114 7.56 -0.66 -6.03
C GLU A 114 6.83 -1.91 -5.51
N ILE A 115 6.77 -2.99 -6.30
CA ILE A 115 6.21 -4.27 -5.84
C ILE A 115 7.07 -4.82 -4.70
N ILE A 116 8.38 -4.89 -4.89
CA ILE A 116 9.31 -5.37 -3.85
C ILE A 116 9.21 -4.52 -2.58
N TYR A 117 9.11 -3.20 -2.73
CA TYR A 117 8.87 -2.31 -1.60
C TYR A 117 7.58 -2.66 -0.85
N CYS A 118 6.46 -2.88 -1.56
CA CYS A 118 5.20 -3.28 -0.96
C CYS A 118 5.28 -4.65 -0.25
N LEU A 119 6.03 -5.60 -0.82
CA LEU A 119 6.23 -6.93 -0.23
C LEU A 119 7.01 -6.84 1.09
N ARG A 120 8.07 -6.03 1.12
CA ARG A 120 8.95 -5.90 2.29
C ARG A 120 8.36 -5.03 3.41
N ASN A 121 7.55 -4.02 3.08
CA ASN A 121 7.18 -2.96 4.04
C ASN A 121 5.69 -2.84 4.33
N GLU A 122 4.81 -3.38 3.48
CA GLU A 122 3.37 -3.03 3.52
C GLU A 122 2.44 -4.22 3.78
N LEU A 123 2.98 -5.36 4.23
CA LEU A 123 2.22 -6.57 4.62
C LEU A 123 1.22 -6.99 3.53
N THR A 124 1.75 -7.58 2.47
CA THR A 124 1.00 -8.00 1.27
C THR A 124 1.11 -9.52 1.08
N PRO A 125 0.41 -10.33 1.89
CA PRO A 125 0.51 -11.79 1.85
C PRO A 125 -0.17 -12.43 0.62
N HIS A 126 -1.04 -11.70 -0.08
CA HIS A 126 -1.75 -12.19 -1.26
C HIS A 126 -1.54 -11.31 -2.48
N LEU A 127 -1.62 -11.90 -3.67
CA LEU A 127 -1.43 -11.19 -4.94
C LEU A 127 -2.42 -10.02 -5.08
N ILE A 128 -3.67 -10.24 -4.67
CA ILE A 128 -4.72 -9.22 -4.70
C ILE A 128 -4.42 -8.00 -3.81
N ASP A 129 -3.61 -8.15 -2.75
CA ASP A 129 -3.26 -7.03 -1.87
C ASP A 129 -2.37 -6.01 -2.59
N ILE A 130 -1.50 -6.49 -3.49
CA ILE A 130 -0.73 -5.62 -4.39
C ILE A 130 -1.70 -4.90 -5.32
N PHE A 131 -2.46 -5.64 -6.13
CA PHE A 131 -3.27 -5.07 -7.22
C PHE A 131 -4.38 -4.12 -6.78
N CYS A 132 -5.02 -4.39 -5.64
CA CYS A 132 -6.27 -3.73 -5.24
C CYS A 132 -6.16 -2.88 -3.97
N ARG A 133 -5.07 -2.98 -3.20
CA ARG A 133 -4.95 -2.28 -1.90
C ARG A 133 -3.71 -1.41 -1.77
N ARG A 134 -2.54 -1.87 -2.19
CA ARG A 134 -1.28 -1.09 -2.12
C ARG A 134 -1.04 -0.29 -3.38
N THR A 135 -1.42 -0.87 -4.51
CA THR A 135 -1.43 -0.18 -5.80
C THR A 135 -2.87 -0.10 -6.32
N GLU A 136 -3.03 0.71 -7.36
CA GLU A 136 -4.29 0.88 -8.07
C GLU A 136 -4.29 0.10 -9.40
N MET A 137 -3.37 -0.87 -9.55
CA MET A 137 -3.15 -1.59 -10.81
C MET A 137 -4.43 -2.24 -11.34
N SER A 138 -5.30 -2.78 -10.48
CA SER A 138 -6.56 -3.37 -10.92
C SER A 138 -7.53 -2.38 -11.57
N LEU A 139 -7.35 -1.07 -11.34
CA LEU A 139 -8.16 0.00 -11.92
C LEU A 139 -7.54 0.55 -13.20
N TRP A 140 -6.21 0.62 -13.25
CA TRP A 140 -5.48 1.25 -14.36
C TRP A 140 -5.01 0.27 -15.44
N ILE A 141 -4.87 -1.02 -15.14
CA ILE A 141 -4.49 -2.04 -16.12
C ILE A 141 -5.78 -2.61 -16.75
N SER A 142 -5.82 -2.68 -18.08
CA SER A 142 -6.94 -3.30 -18.79
C SER A 142 -7.15 -4.75 -18.32
N HIS A 143 -8.41 -5.16 -18.22
CA HIS A 143 -8.77 -6.53 -17.86
C HIS A 143 -8.16 -7.57 -18.81
N GLU A 144 -7.96 -7.21 -20.08
CA GLU A 144 -7.29 -8.06 -21.09
C GLU A 144 -5.83 -8.36 -20.73
N LYS A 145 -5.14 -7.42 -20.08
CA LYS A 145 -3.72 -7.55 -19.66
C LYS A 145 -3.56 -7.93 -18.19
N SER A 146 -4.67 -8.22 -17.50
CA SER A 146 -4.62 -8.59 -16.09
C SER A 146 -3.91 -9.90 -15.85
N LEU A 147 -3.96 -10.85 -16.80
CA LEU A 147 -3.21 -12.11 -16.72
C LEU A 147 -1.70 -11.85 -16.81
N ASP A 148 -1.25 -11.13 -17.84
CA ASP A 148 0.17 -10.83 -18.05
C ASP A 148 0.77 -10.10 -16.84
N ALA A 149 0.08 -9.07 -16.33
CA ALA A 149 0.51 -8.36 -15.14
C ALA A 149 0.55 -9.26 -13.89
N ALA A 150 -0.46 -10.13 -13.73
CA ALA A 150 -0.53 -11.06 -12.60
C ALA A 150 0.61 -12.08 -12.63
N GLU A 151 0.97 -12.60 -13.80
CA GLU A 151 2.09 -13.54 -13.94
C GLU A 151 3.44 -12.91 -13.58
N ILE A 152 3.68 -11.67 -14.04
CA ILE A 152 4.91 -10.93 -13.71
C ILE A 152 4.99 -10.71 -12.20
N ILE A 153 3.94 -10.18 -11.59
CA ILE A 153 3.94 -9.85 -10.16
C ILE A 153 3.99 -11.13 -9.31
N ALA A 154 3.24 -12.16 -9.66
CA ALA A 154 3.28 -13.43 -8.93
C ALA A 154 4.65 -14.10 -9.01
N THR A 155 5.42 -13.89 -10.09
CA THR A 155 6.81 -14.36 -10.19
C THR A 155 7.73 -13.63 -9.22
N ILE A 156 7.55 -12.31 -9.08
CA ILE A 156 8.29 -11.50 -8.10
C ILE A 156 7.93 -11.95 -6.68
N MET A 157 6.63 -12.09 -6.38
CA MET A 157 6.15 -12.54 -5.08
C MET A 157 6.63 -13.95 -4.73
N ALA A 158 6.63 -14.87 -5.70
CA ALA A 158 7.11 -16.23 -5.49
C ALA A 158 8.60 -16.25 -5.14
N SER A 159 9.40 -15.38 -5.76
CA SER A 159 10.82 -15.24 -5.43
C SER A 159 11.02 -14.66 -4.02
N GLU A 160 10.28 -13.61 -3.67
CA GLU A 160 10.45 -12.90 -2.39
C GLU A 160 9.93 -13.70 -1.19
N TYR A 161 8.80 -14.41 -1.35
CA TYR A 161 8.16 -15.20 -0.28
C TYR A 161 8.41 -16.70 -0.38
N SER A 162 9.24 -17.14 -1.32
CA SER A 162 9.54 -18.56 -1.55
C SER A 162 8.28 -19.41 -1.79
N TRP A 163 7.35 -18.91 -2.61
CA TRP A 163 6.17 -19.69 -2.99
C TRP A 163 6.53 -20.80 -3.98
N ASP A 164 5.87 -21.95 -3.83
CA ASP A 164 5.89 -23.00 -4.84
C ASP A 164 4.99 -22.64 -6.04
N THR A 165 5.03 -23.50 -7.06
CA THR A 165 4.25 -23.33 -8.28
C THR A 165 2.75 -23.41 -8.04
N GLU A 166 2.31 -24.26 -7.10
CA GLU A 166 0.89 -24.45 -6.78
C GLU A 166 0.32 -23.18 -6.17
N ARG A 167 0.99 -22.65 -5.14
CA ARG A 167 0.64 -21.39 -4.49
C ARG A 167 0.62 -20.22 -5.46
N LYS A 168 1.63 -20.11 -6.33
CA LYS A 168 1.67 -19.06 -7.37
C LYS A 168 0.44 -19.14 -8.28
N THR A 169 0.11 -20.32 -8.77
CA THR A 169 -1.05 -20.53 -9.66
C THR A 169 -2.37 -20.23 -8.94
N ASP A 170 -2.51 -20.64 -7.68
CA ASP A 170 -3.71 -20.38 -6.88
C ASP A 170 -3.96 -18.89 -6.63
N GLU A 171 -2.89 -18.12 -6.36
CA GLU A 171 -2.96 -16.68 -6.18
C GLU A 171 -3.37 -15.95 -7.47
N ILE A 172 -2.79 -16.34 -8.62
CA ILE A 172 -3.18 -15.83 -9.94
C ILE A 172 -4.65 -16.13 -10.21
N ASN A 173 -5.09 -17.38 -10.04
CA ASN A 173 -6.47 -17.79 -10.28
C ASN A 173 -7.46 -17.04 -9.38
N THR A 174 -7.09 -16.82 -8.12
CA THR A 174 -7.90 -16.07 -7.16
C THR A 174 -8.08 -14.62 -7.60
N TYR A 175 -7.00 -13.98 -8.03
CA TYR A 175 -7.04 -12.62 -8.56
C TYR A 175 -7.87 -12.53 -9.86
N LEU A 176 -7.68 -13.43 -10.81
CA LEU A 176 -8.43 -13.43 -12.08
C LEU A 176 -9.93 -13.67 -11.85
N LYS A 177 -10.30 -14.51 -10.88
CA LYS A 177 -11.69 -14.71 -10.48
C LYS A 177 -12.31 -13.42 -9.91
N TYR A 178 -11.53 -12.60 -9.20
CA TYR A 178 -11.96 -11.28 -8.76
C TYR A 178 -12.17 -10.34 -9.96
N ILE A 179 -11.20 -10.24 -10.86
CA ILE A 179 -11.32 -9.39 -12.07
C ILE A 179 -12.52 -9.77 -12.91
N LYS A 180 -12.74 -11.08 -13.17
CA LYS A 180 -13.89 -11.57 -13.93
C LYS A 180 -15.23 -11.11 -13.33
N LYS A 181 -15.35 -11.05 -12.00
CA LYS A 181 -16.55 -10.53 -11.33
C LYS A 181 -16.66 -9.01 -11.48
N SER A 182 -15.54 -8.30 -11.42
CA SER A 182 -15.48 -6.85 -11.54
C SER A 182 -15.79 -6.34 -12.94
N VAL A 183 -15.63 -7.15 -13.98
CA VAL A 183 -15.91 -6.77 -15.38
C VAL A 183 -17.06 -7.54 -16.01
N SER A 184 -17.87 -8.26 -15.23
CA SER A 184 -18.93 -9.13 -15.77
C SER A 184 -20.07 -8.40 -16.48
N PHE A 185 -20.07 -7.07 -16.45
CA PHE A 185 -21.06 -6.21 -17.10
C PHE A 185 -20.61 -5.72 -18.48
N LEU A 186 -19.35 -5.97 -18.85
CA LEU A 186 -18.84 -5.78 -20.22
C LEU A 186 -19.26 -6.98 -21.08
#